data_AF-A0A354BK40-F1
#
_entry.id   AF-A0A354BK40-F1
#
_cell.length_a   1.000
_cell.length_b   1.000
_cell.length_c   1.000
_cell.angle_alpha   90.00
_cell.angle_beta   90.00
_cell.angle_gamma   90.00
#
_symmetry.space_group_name_H-M   'P 1'
#
loop_
_entity.id
_entity.type
_entity.pdbx_description
1 polymer ?
#
loop_
_entity_poly.entity_id
_entity_poly.type
_entity_poly.pdbx_seq_one_letter_code
_entity_poly.pdbx_strand_id
1 'polypeptide(L)'
;HFRTTVETGLRIIKALQGHTSGMAVPHFVIDAPGGGGKIPLLPDNYLVQLDEDGAVLRNYENKTFHYPQPKTDGRRELPMVGVGSPVDEAEEAYAACGDSYPDRDGYAMWGNSCGGDADEL
;
A
#
# COMPACT_ATOMS: atom_id res chain seq x y z
N HIS A 1 0.33 6.90 34.94
CA HIS A 1 0.45 7.05 33.46
C HIS A 1 0.36 5.66 32.83
N PHE A 2 -0.33 5.48 31.70
CA PHE A 2 -0.60 4.15 31.09
C PHE A 2 0.21 3.84 29.82
N ARG A 3 1.21 4.68 29.47
CA ARG A 3 2.06 4.43 28.31
C ARG A 3 3.03 3.29 28.60
N THR A 4 3.16 2.38 27.64
CA THR A 4 4.17 1.32 27.60
C THR A 4 5.20 1.64 26.53
N THR A 5 6.32 0.91 26.54
CA THR A 5 7.33 1.03 25.48
C THR A 5 6.86 0.31 24.22
N VAL A 6 7.40 0.71 23.06
CA VAL A 6 7.05 0.11 21.76
C VAL A 6 7.44 -1.37 21.70
N GLU A 7 8.59 -1.72 22.28
CA GLU A 7 9.09 -3.09 22.37
C GLU A 7 8.13 -4.01 23.13
N THR A 8 7.43 -3.47 24.12
CA THR A 8 6.42 -4.24 24.86
C THR A 8 5.22 -4.55 23.97
N GLY A 9 4.75 -3.60 23.17
CA GLY A 9 3.68 -3.84 22.19
C GLY A 9 4.08 -4.88 21.14
N LEU A 10 5.27 -4.74 20.56
CA LEU A 10 5.81 -5.69 19.57
C LEU A 10 5.93 -7.11 20.14
N ARG A 11 6.40 -7.24 21.38
CA ARG A 11 6.49 -8.55 22.07
C ARG A 11 5.12 -9.19 22.28
N ILE A 12 4.10 -8.42 22.60
CA ILE A 12 2.73 -8.94 22.74
C ILE A 12 2.22 -9.46 21.40
N ILE A 13 2.35 -8.69 20.31
CA ILE A 13 1.91 -9.15 18.99
C ILE A 13 2.66 -10.41 18.55
N LYS A 14 3.99 -10.45 18.77
CA LYS A 14 4.80 -11.62 18.45
C LYS A 14 4.32 -12.88 19.20
N ALA A 15 3.91 -12.74 20.45
CA ALA A 15 3.40 -13.85 21.26
C ALA A 15 1.97 -14.29 20.86
N LEU A 16 1.20 -13.43 20.19
CA LEU A 16 -0.12 -13.78 19.66
C LEU A 16 -0.02 -14.43 18.27
N GLN A 17 0.81 -13.86 17.39
CA GLN A 17 0.89 -14.27 16.00
C GLN A 17 1.47 -15.68 15.85
N GLY A 18 0.68 -16.58 15.26
CA GLY A 18 1.03 -18.01 15.14
C GLY A 18 0.58 -18.87 16.33
N HIS A 19 0.20 -18.26 17.45
CA HIS A 19 -0.35 -18.95 18.63
C HIS A 19 -1.88 -18.84 18.73
N THR A 20 -2.48 -17.83 18.10
CA THR A 20 -3.93 -17.66 18.00
C THR A 20 -4.39 -17.72 16.54
N SER A 21 -5.71 -17.83 16.32
CA SER A 21 -6.29 -17.74 14.98
C SER A 21 -5.87 -16.44 14.30
N GLY A 22 -5.53 -16.49 13.01
CA GLY A 22 -5.08 -15.30 12.26
C GLY A 22 -6.07 -14.14 12.29
N MET A 23 -7.38 -14.43 12.37
CA MET A 23 -8.42 -13.40 12.49
C MET A 23 -8.47 -12.72 13.86
N ALA A 24 -7.86 -13.33 14.88
CA ALA A 24 -7.81 -12.80 16.25
C ALA A 24 -6.53 -12.02 16.54
N VAL A 25 -5.63 -11.87 15.57
CA VAL A 25 -4.39 -11.10 15.73
C VAL A 25 -4.65 -9.64 15.33
N PRO A 26 -4.59 -8.67 16.27
CA PRO A 26 -4.79 -7.27 15.93
C PRO A 26 -3.54 -6.67 15.28
N HIS A 27 -3.73 -5.57 14.55
CA HIS A 27 -2.62 -4.72 14.12
C HIS A 27 -2.17 -3.83 15.29
N PHE A 28 -0.88 -3.87 15.63
CA PHE A 28 -0.29 -2.92 16.55
C PHE A 28 0.05 -1.64 15.80
N VAL A 29 -0.53 -0.52 16.22
CA VAL A 29 -0.50 0.74 15.48
C VAL A 29 -0.06 1.85 16.42
N ILE A 30 0.87 2.69 15.94
CA ILE A 30 1.29 3.91 16.63
C ILE A 30 0.71 5.13 15.91
N ASP A 31 0.21 6.07 16.70
CA ASP A 31 -0.23 7.37 16.20
C ASP A 31 0.97 8.27 16.03
N ALA A 32 1.32 8.58 14.77
CA ALA A 32 2.41 9.50 14.50
C ALA A 32 2.05 10.92 14.97
N PRO A 33 3.00 11.65 15.59
CA PRO A 33 2.76 13.01 16.03
C PRO A 33 2.49 13.94 14.83
N GLY A 34 1.80 15.05 15.08
CA GLY A 34 1.57 16.08 14.05
C GLY A 34 0.60 15.65 12.93
N GLY A 35 -0.24 14.66 13.17
CA GLY A 35 -1.22 14.20 12.17
C GLY A 35 -0.64 13.29 11.09
N GLY A 36 0.54 12.70 11.32
CA GLY A 36 1.16 11.74 10.39
C GLY A 36 0.44 10.39 10.25
N GLY A 37 -0.72 10.23 10.89
CA GLY A 37 -1.59 9.07 10.73
C GLY A 37 -1.27 7.88 11.62
N LYS A 38 -1.91 6.76 11.30
CA LYS A 38 -1.82 5.47 12.00
C LYS A 38 -0.74 4.60 11.34
N ILE A 39 0.35 4.31 12.03
CA ILE A 39 1.47 3.52 11.50
C ILE A 39 1.41 2.10 12.08
N PRO A 40 1.04 1.08 11.28
CA PRO A 40 1.07 -0.31 11.72
C PRO A 40 2.51 -0.80 11.83
N LEU A 41 2.81 -1.53 12.91
CA LEU A 41 4.08 -2.18 13.15
C LEU A 41 3.90 -3.69 13.16
N LEU A 42 4.79 -4.37 12.45
CA LEU A 42 4.91 -5.83 12.46
C LEU A 42 6.07 -6.23 13.36
N PRO A 43 6.02 -7.41 14.01
CA PRO A 43 7.18 -7.92 14.72
C PRO A 43 8.37 -8.14 13.80
N ASP A 44 9.56 -7.94 14.35
CA ASP A 44 10.81 -8.01 13.60
C ASP A 44 11.16 -9.45 13.17
N ASN A 45 11.99 -9.55 12.12
CA ASN A 45 12.66 -10.77 11.66
C ASN A 45 11.77 -11.87 11.04
N TYR A 46 10.59 -11.54 10.51
CA TYR A 46 9.85 -12.46 9.63
C TYR A 46 10.51 -12.57 8.26
N LEU A 47 11.02 -11.47 7.71
CA LEU A 47 11.85 -11.46 6.51
C LEU A 47 13.32 -11.53 6.93
N VAL A 48 14.02 -12.58 6.51
CA VAL A 48 15.45 -12.78 6.82
C VAL A 48 16.32 -12.26 5.68
N GLN A 49 15.95 -12.58 4.45
CA GLN A 49 16.67 -12.20 3.25
C GLN A 49 15.68 -12.04 2.08
N LEU A 50 16.01 -11.16 1.15
CA LEU A 50 15.26 -10.96 -0.08
C LEU A 50 16.28 -10.86 -1.22
N ASP A 51 16.19 -11.78 -2.17
CA ASP A 51 17.06 -11.88 -3.34
C ASP A 51 16.21 -11.85 -4.63
N GLU A 52 16.85 -11.81 -5.79
CA GLU A 52 16.16 -11.82 -7.09
C GLU A 52 15.32 -13.09 -7.34
N ASP A 53 15.74 -14.23 -6.78
CA ASP A 53 15.08 -15.52 -6.94
C ASP A 53 13.94 -15.74 -5.92
N GLY A 54 13.93 -15.02 -4.80
CA GLY A 54 13.02 -15.34 -3.70
C GLY A 54 13.24 -14.60 -2.39
N ALA A 55 12.33 -14.82 -1.45
CA ALA A 55 12.38 -14.33 -0.09
C ALA A 55 12.64 -15.48 0.88
N VAL A 56 13.60 -15.31 1.78
CA VAL A 56 13.82 -16.20 2.93
C VAL A 56 13.04 -15.66 4.12
N LEU A 57 12.06 -16.44 4.57
CA LEU A 57 11.14 -16.08 5.64
C LEU A 57 11.38 -16.94 6.87
N ARG A 58 11.16 -16.39 8.06
CA ARG A 58 11.19 -17.12 9.33
C ARG A 58 9.84 -17.00 10.02
N ASN A 59 9.25 -18.13 10.42
CA ASN A 59 7.95 -18.15 11.09
C ASN A 59 8.06 -17.91 12.63
N TYR A 60 6.92 -17.95 13.32
CA TYR A 60 6.84 -17.80 14.79
C TYR A 60 7.56 -18.91 15.57
N GLU A 61 7.74 -20.10 14.98
CA GLU A 61 8.50 -21.22 15.55
C GLU A 61 10.01 -21.16 15.22
N ASN A 62 10.49 -20.07 14.62
CA ASN A 62 11.84 -19.90 14.12
C ASN A 62 12.24 -20.87 12.98
N LYS A 63 11.28 -21.49 12.30
CA LYS A 63 11.53 -22.28 11.08
C LYS A 63 11.71 -21.35 9.88
N THR A 64 12.70 -21.65 9.05
CA THR A 64 13.03 -20.88 7.85
C THR A 64 12.42 -21.52 6.61
N PHE A 65 11.85 -20.69 5.73
CA PHE A 65 11.20 -21.09 4.49
C PHE A 65 11.67 -20.21 3.33
N HIS A 66 11.79 -20.80 2.14
CA HIS A 66 12.10 -20.06 0.92
C HIS A 66 10.82 -19.88 0.11
N TYR A 67 10.47 -18.63 -0.18
CA TYR A 67 9.35 -18.25 -1.03
C TYR A 67 9.88 -17.78 -2.39
N PRO A 68 9.67 -18.53 -3.49
CA PRO A 68 10.18 -18.15 -4.79
C PRO A 68 9.45 -16.92 -5.34
N GLN A 69 10.19 -15.94 -5.84
CA GLN A 69 9.60 -14.73 -6.42
C GLN A 69 9.31 -14.97 -7.91
N PRO A 70 8.17 -14.47 -8.44
CA PRO A 70 7.93 -14.58 -9.87
C PRO A 70 8.97 -13.77 -10.63
N LYS A 71 9.54 -14.36 -11.68
CA LYS A 71 10.41 -13.63 -12.59
C LYS A 71 9.60 -12.52 -13.27
N THR A 72 10.05 -11.29 -13.16
CA THR A 72 9.55 -10.19 -13.97
C THR A 72 10.09 -10.38 -15.38
N ASP A 73 9.47 -11.29 -16.14
CA ASP A 73 9.60 -11.22 -17.59
C ASP A 73 8.82 -9.98 -18.03
N GLY A 74 9.48 -9.03 -18.68
CA GLY A 74 8.99 -7.68 -18.97
C GLY A 74 7.77 -7.62 -19.90
N ARG A 75 7.06 -8.73 -20.10
CA ARG A 75 5.87 -8.86 -20.95
C ARG A 75 4.87 -9.80 -20.30
N ARG A 76 4.10 -9.29 -19.34
CA ARG A 76 2.77 -9.86 -19.13
C ARG A 76 1.88 -9.24 -20.20
N GLU A 77 1.76 -9.91 -21.35
CA GLU A 77 0.59 -9.69 -22.20
C GLU A 77 -0.62 -10.03 -21.32
N LEU A 78 -1.30 -8.99 -20.84
CA LEU A 78 -2.58 -9.16 -20.18
C LEU A 78 -3.51 -9.73 -21.26
N PRO A 79 -4.10 -10.93 -21.08
CA PRO A 79 -4.86 -11.61 -22.14
C PRO A 79 -6.08 -10.83 -22.66
N MET A 80 -6.37 -9.66 -22.08
CA MET A 80 -7.52 -8.81 -22.37
C MET A 80 -7.15 -7.36 -22.76
N VAL A 81 -5.86 -6.99 -22.81
CA VAL A 81 -5.44 -5.63 -23.18
C VAL A 81 -4.51 -5.70 -24.39
N GLY A 82 -5.09 -5.60 -25.58
CA GLY A 82 -4.36 -5.44 -26.84
C GLY A 82 -3.80 -4.03 -26.99
N VAL A 83 -2.85 -3.64 -26.14
CA VAL A 83 -2.07 -2.42 -26.31
C VAL A 83 -0.60 -2.82 -26.37
N GLY A 84 -0.04 -2.76 -27.58
CA GLY A 84 1.41 -2.81 -27.77
C GLY A 84 2.05 -1.70 -26.94
N SER A 85 3.13 -2.02 -26.25
CA SER A 85 3.90 -1.06 -25.44
C SER A 85 4.80 -0.25 -26.38
N PRO A 86 4.67 1.10 -26.47
CA PRO A 86 5.69 1.93 -27.08
C PRO A 86 6.68 2.30 -25.98
N VAL A 87 7.77 1.57 -25.90
CA VAL A 87 8.94 2.01 -25.13
C VAL A 87 10.13 2.09 -26.07
N ASP A 88 10.09 3.09 -26.96
CA ASP A 88 11.30 3.70 -27.54
C ASP A 88 11.05 5.10 -28.18
N GLU A 89 9.92 5.78 -27.90
CA GLU A 89 9.61 7.08 -28.53
C GLU A 89 9.02 8.10 -27.52
N ALA A 90 9.67 8.24 -26.37
CA ALA A 90 9.21 9.11 -25.27
C ALA A 90 9.73 10.56 -25.31
N GLU A 91 10.41 11.01 -26.38
CA GLU A 91 10.89 12.40 -26.48
C GLU A 91 10.08 13.34 -27.39
N GLU A 92 9.04 12.89 -28.10
CA GLU A 92 8.25 13.78 -29.00
C GLU A 92 6.78 13.94 -28.62
N ALA A 93 6.27 13.21 -27.63
CA ALA A 93 4.83 13.18 -27.32
C ALA A 93 4.29 14.35 -26.48
N TYR A 94 5.15 15.21 -25.90
CA TYR A 94 4.70 16.33 -25.06
C TYR A 94 4.25 17.59 -25.83
N ALA A 95 4.23 17.57 -27.16
CA ALA A 95 3.91 18.75 -27.96
C ALA A 95 2.50 18.79 -28.60
N ALA A 96 1.64 17.78 -28.41
CA ALA A 96 0.41 17.69 -29.22
C ALA A 96 -0.85 17.22 -28.46
N CYS A 97 -1.15 17.78 -27.29
CA CYS A 97 -2.51 17.71 -26.74
C CYS A 97 -3.19 19.07 -26.87
N GLY A 98 -3.69 19.34 -28.07
CA GLY A 98 -4.61 20.45 -28.32
C GLY A 98 -5.99 20.19 -27.72
N ASP A 99 -6.58 21.25 -27.18
CA ASP A 99 -7.93 21.34 -26.64
C ASP A 99 -8.97 20.64 -27.53
N SER A 100 -9.60 19.58 -27.03
CA SER A 100 -10.82 19.04 -27.62
C SER A 100 -11.56 18.11 -26.66
N TYR A 101 -11.99 18.65 -25.51
CA TYR A 101 -13.13 18.07 -24.79
C TYR A 101 -14.42 18.65 -25.38
N PRO A 102 -15.30 17.84 -25.99
CA PRO A 102 -16.63 18.32 -26.35
C PRO A 102 -17.45 18.53 -25.08
N ASP A 103 -18.04 19.73 -24.95
CA ASP A 103 -19.07 20.03 -23.96
C ASP A 103 -20.13 18.93 -23.96
N ARG A 104 -20.20 18.19 -22.86
CA ARG A 104 -21.33 17.31 -22.55
C ARG A 104 -22.08 17.88 -21.37
N ASP A 105 -23.15 18.57 -21.71
CA ASP A 105 -24.25 18.92 -20.83
C ASP A 105 -24.73 17.69 -20.04
N GLY A 106 -24.93 17.85 -18.73
CA GLY A 106 -25.96 17.06 -18.02
C GLY A 106 -25.57 16.22 -16.81
N TYR A 107 -24.45 16.46 -16.12
CA TYR A 107 -24.24 15.84 -14.80
C TYR A 107 -23.55 16.76 -13.78
N ALA A 108 -24.11 17.95 -13.60
CA ALA A 108 -23.79 18.84 -12.47
C ALA A 108 -24.95 18.81 -11.45
N MET A 109 -25.26 17.65 -10.86
CA MET A 109 -26.32 17.56 -9.83
C MET A 109 -26.06 16.54 -8.70
N TRP A 110 -24.82 16.19 -8.37
CA TRP A 110 -24.53 15.69 -7.01
C TRP A 110 -23.60 16.68 -6.32
N GLY A 111 -24.24 17.49 -5.49
CA GLY A 111 -23.64 18.57 -4.73
C GLY A 111 -22.77 18.03 -3.59
N ASN A 112 -21.60 18.63 -3.46
CA ASN A 112 -20.79 18.53 -2.26
C ASN A 112 -21.31 19.59 -1.29
N SER A 113 -22.38 19.25 -0.56
CA SER A 113 -22.81 20.03 0.59
C SER A 113 -21.92 19.68 1.79
N CYS A 114 -20.85 20.45 1.95
CA CYS A 114 -20.11 20.60 3.21
C CYS A 114 -19.81 22.09 3.37
N GLY A 115 -20.32 22.67 4.45
CA GLY A 115 -20.38 24.10 4.68
C GLY A 115 -19.04 24.78 4.95
N GLY A 116 -19.04 26.08 4.68
CA GLY A 116 -18.13 27.06 5.25
C GLY A 116 -18.91 28.35 5.37
N ASP A 117 -19.22 28.76 6.59
CA ASP A 117 -19.68 30.12 6.89
C ASP A 117 -18.61 31.11 6.41
N ALA A 118 -19.03 32.10 5.64
CA ALA A 118 -18.30 33.33 5.46
C ALA A 118 -19.31 34.46 5.57
N ASP A 119 -19.24 35.17 6.70
CA ASP A 119 -19.75 36.52 6.85
C ASP A 119 -19.30 37.37 5.65
N GLU A 120 -20.24 38.02 4.95
CA GLU A 120 -20.07 39.39 4.46
C GLU A 120 -21.38 39.97 3.90
N LEU A 121 -21.86 41.01 4.60
CA LEU A 121 -22.80 42.10 4.23
C LEU A 121 -24.29 41.77 4.05
#